data_AF-I3REH8-F1
#
_entry.id   AF-I3REH8-F1
#
_cell.length_a   1.000
_cell.length_b   1.000
_cell.length_c   1.000
_cell.angle_alpha   90.00
_cell.angle_beta   90.00
_cell.angle_gamma   90.00
#
_symmetry.space_group_name_H-M   'P 1'
#
loop_
_entity.id
_entity.type
_entity.pdbx_description
1 polymer ?
#
loop_
_entity_poly.entity_id
_entity_poly.type
_entity_poly.pdbx_seq_one_letter_code
_entity_poly.pdbx_strand_id
1 'polypeptide(L)'
;MRKTPYYSYVVGDLPEGCKYCVRGEKLVLFVTGVCPRNCFYCPLSPWRRNDVTYANERPVKRIEDIFEEARIQEAKGAGITGGDPLARLSRTVEYIKALKEEFGKKFHIHLYTTGVLADEKALERLYDAGLDEIRFHPDLFEPNSKFFQREIENLKKAFNFDWDIGGEVPAIPGFEERIKWFASLLDSLGAKFLNINELEYSETNLRNLLSRGYKPISDESSAIKGSLESGLSILEWGEKNTSLNYHLCTAKLKDAVQLRNRLRRMAKNVAKPYMEITEDGTLRFGIAEYDDLTELYEFLIKEAEVPEEWLYINWEKKRIEMPVEVAEELADAIEGDVKFYIVEEYPTWDRVEVERIPLN
;
A
#
# COMPACT_ATOMS: atom_id res chain seq x y z
N MET A 1 8.02 -25.69 -0.26
CA MET A 1 7.18 -24.48 -0.13
C MET A 1 6.59 -24.51 1.27
N ARG A 2 6.50 -23.37 1.95
CA ARG A 2 5.85 -23.27 3.26
C ARG A 2 4.77 -22.20 3.28
N LYS A 3 3.66 -22.49 3.94
CA LYS A 3 2.67 -21.48 4.30
C LYS A 3 3.20 -20.67 5.48
N THR A 4 3.10 -19.36 5.39
CA THR A 4 3.50 -18.42 6.45
C THR A 4 2.38 -18.25 7.48
N PRO A 5 2.67 -17.70 8.68
CA PRO A 5 1.65 -17.30 9.64
C PRO A 5 0.70 -16.20 9.13
N TYR A 6 1.05 -15.55 8.01
CA TYR A 6 0.41 -14.33 7.51
C TYR A 6 -0.39 -14.58 6.23
N TYR A 7 -0.98 -15.77 6.06
CA TYR A 7 -1.79 -16.14 4.89
C TYR A 7 -1.06 -16.08 3.53
N SER A 8 0.27 -16.07 3.49
CA SER A 8 1.08 -16.12 2.25
C SER A 8 1.94 -17.37 2.18
N TYR A 9 2.62 -17.60 1.05
CA TYR A 9 3.45 -18.79 0.83
C TYR A 9 4.86 -18.40 0.39
N VAL A 10 5.86 -19.18 0.82
CA VAL A 10 7.28 -18.89 0.56
C VAL A 10 8.03 -20.15 0.14
N VAL A 11 8.96 -19.98 -0.80
CA VAL A 11 10.05 -20.93 -1.11
C VAL A 11 11.36 -20.21 -0.83
N GLY A 12 12.29 -20.86 -0.13
CA GLY A 12 13.53 -20.22 0.32
C GLY A 12 13.28 -19.16 1.40
N ASP A 13 13.91 -18.00 1.25
CA ASP A 13 13.83 -16.86 2.18
C ASP A 13 12.90 -15.76 1.68
N LEU A 14 12.22 -15.09 2.61
CA LEU A 14 11.39 -13.95 2.26
C LEU A 14 12.29 -12.76 1.87
N PRO A 15 12.06 -12.05 0.75
CA PRO A 15 12.84 -10.87 0.40
C PRO A 15 12.77 -9.80 1.49
N GLU A 16 13.84 -9.03 1.66
CA GLU A 16 13.95 -8.06 2.75
C GLU A 16 12.84 -7.00 2.67
N GLY A 17 12.53 -6.51 1.46
CA GLY A 17 11.36 -5.65 1.24
C GLY A 17 10.05 -6.25 1.73
N CYS A 18 9.82 -7.54 1.51
CA CYS A 18 8.59 -8.23 1.92
C CYS A 18 8.49 -8.43 3.44
N LYS A 19 9.62 -8.63 4.14
CA LYS A 19 9.66 -8.68 5.62
C LYS A 19 9.15 -7.37 6.22
N TYR A 20 9.61 -6.23 5.70
CA TYR A 20 9.12 -4.91 6.14
C TYR A 20 7.64 -4.71 5.83
N CYS A 21 7.16 -5.11 4.64
CA CYS A 21 5.74 -5.01 4.29
C CYS A 21 4.84 -5.79 5.26
N VAL A 22 5.20 -7.05 5.57
CA VAL A 22 4.44 -7.89 6.51
C VAL A 22 4.36 -7.27 7.91
N ARG A 23 5.43 -6.59 8.35
CA ARG A 23 5.48 -5.90 9.66
C ARG A 23 4.80 -4.52 9.67
N GLY A 24 4.26 -4.05 8.54
CA GLY A 24 3.67 -2.70 8.43
C GLY A 24 4.72 -1.58 8.46
N GLU A 25 5.98 -1.89 8.20
CA GLU A 25 7.14 -0.97 8.37
C GLU A 25 7.58 -0.30 7.06
N LYS A 26 6.86 -0.54 5.96
CA LYS A 26 7.21 -0.06 4.63
C LYS A 26 6.31 1.09 4.24
N LEU A 27 6.88 2.30 4.10
CA LEU A 27 6.19 3.44 3.52
C LEU A 27 5.89 3.13 2.04
N VAL A 28 4.64 3.28 1.61
CA VAL A 28 4.30 3.17 0.19
C VAL A 28 4.43 4.55 -0.44
N LEU A 29 5.50 4.77 -1.21
CA LEU A 29 5.73 6.05 -1.89
C LEU A 29 5.31 5.97 -3.35
N PHE A 30 4.11 6.47 -3.64
CA PHE A 30 3.56 6.59 -4.98
C PHE A 30 4.12 7.84 -5.66
N VAL A 31 5.04 7.70 -6.60
CA VAL A 31 5.77 8.85 -7.18
C VAL A 31 4.98 9.56 -8.28
N THR A 32 4.30 8.81 -9.13
CA THR A 32 3.56 9.31 -10.29
C THR A 32 2.63 8.23 -10.82
N GLY A 33 1.50 8.61 -11.41
CA GLY A 33 0.61 7.71 -12.16
C GLY A 33 1.03 7.46 -13.60
N VAL A 34 1.97 8.23 -14.11
CA VAL A 34 2.44 8.12 -15.50
C VAL A 34 3.11 6.76 -15.68
N CYS A 35 2.67 6.01 -16.69
CA CYS A 35 3.20 4.70 -17.03
C CYS A 35 3.30 4.55 -18.55
N PRO A 36 4.38 3.94 -19.09
CA PRO A 36 4.45 3.59 -20.51
C PRO A 36 3.51 2.43 -20.89
N ARG A 37 2.99 1.67 -19.90
CA ARG A 37 2.10 0.53 -20.08
C ARG A 37 0.64 0.87 -19.75
N ASN A 38 -0.27 0.07 -20.30
CA ASN A 38 -1.71 0.12 -20.00
C ASN A 38 -2.25 -1.31 -19.80
N CYS A 39 -1.80 -1.98 -18.75
CA CYS A 39 -2.11 -3.38 -18.48
C CYS A 39 -3.61 -3.57 -18.25
N PHE A 40 -4.20 -4.64 -18.80
CA PHE A 40 -5.62 -4.94 -18.61
C PHE A 40 -5.99 -5.21 -17.14
N TYR A 41 -5.02 -5.63 -16.33
CA TYR A 41 -5.17 -5.92 -14.90
C TYR A 41 -4.74 -4.76 -13.99
N CYS A 42 -4.32 -3.61 -14.52
CA CYS A 42 -3.80 -2.50 -13.70
C CYS A 42 -4.89 -1.94 -12.75
N PRO A 43 -4.73 -2.06 -11.42
CA PRO A 43 -5.75 -1.65 -10.46
C PRO A 43 -5.75 -0.15 -10.15
N LEU A 44 -4.81 0.62 -10.73
CA LEU A 44 -4.73 2.06 -10.48
C LEU A 44 -6.01 2.77 -10.88
N SER A 45 -6.57 3.50 -9.91
CA SER A 45 -7.74 4.33 -10.08
C SER A 45 -7.50 5.47 -11.08
N PRO A 46 -8.56 6.00 -11.73
CA PRO A 46 -8.40 7.00 -12.79
C PRO A 46 -7.64 8.25 -12.35
N TRP A 47 -7.90 8.77 -11.14
CA TRP A 47 -7.22 9.97 -10.66
C TRP A 47 -5.73 9.72 -10.35
N ARG A 48 -5.38 8.51 -9.87
CA ARG A 48 -3.99 8.10 -9.62
C ARG A 48 -3.22 7.79 -10.90
N ARG A 49 -3.84 7.79 -12.09
CA ARG A 49 -3.12 7.68 -13.38
C ARG A 49 -2.51 9.02 -13.85
N ASN A 50 -2.80 10.11 -13.17
CA ASN A 50 -2.19 11.42 -13.42
C ASN A 50 -0.82 11.56 -12.74
N ASP A 51 -0.11 12.66 -13.02
CA ASP A 51 1.16 12.96 -12.34
C ASP A 51 0.92 13.52 -10.93
N VAL A 52 0.56 12.64 -10.01
CA VAL A 52 0.31 12.91 -8.59
C VAL A 52 1.24 12.07 -7.71
N THR A 53 1.59 12.59 -6.54
CA THR A 53 2.47 11.90 -5.59
C THR A 53 1.78 11.73 -4.25
N TYR A 54 1.90 10.54 -3.65
CA TYR A 54 1.39 10.21 -2.33
C TYR A 54 2.42 9.44 -1.52
N ALA A 55 2.53 9.76 -0.24
CA ALA A 55 3.16 8.91 0.76
C ALA A 55 2.02 8.24 1.51
N ASN A 56 1.87 6.92 1.39
CA ASN A 56 0.67 6.21 1.83
C ASN A 56 -0.61 6.86 1.24
N GLU A 57 -1.50 7.36 2.10
CA GLU A 57 -2.71 8.10 1.73
C GLU A 57 -2.49 9.63 1.66
N ARG A 58 -1.39 10.15 2.23
CA ARG A 58 -1.08 11.59 2.30
C ARG A 58 -0.62 12.13 0.93
N PRO A 59 -1.29 13.15 0.36
CA PRO A 59 -0.78 13.87 -0.82
C PRO A 59 0.55 14.56 -0.51
N VAL A 60 1.54 14.40 -1.40
CA VAL A 60 2.86 15.02 -1.26
C VAL A 60 2.89 16.32 -2.04
N LYS A 61 2.99 17.45 -1.33
CA LYS A 61 3.21 18.78 -1.92
C LYS A 61 4.65 19.23 -1.75
N ARG A 62 5.32 18.75 -0.70
CA ARG A 62 6.71 19.00 -0.36
C ARG A 62 7.34 17.75 0.26
N ILE A 63 8.66 17.69 0.30
CA ILE A 63 9.38 16.48 0.74
C ILE A 63 9.13 16.15 2.22
N GLU A 64 8.87 17.17 3.03
CA GLU A 64 8.55 17.02 4.45
C GLU A 64 7.28 16.20 4.69
N ASP A 65 6.34 16.22 3.74
CA ASP A 65 5.11 15.42 3.83
C ASP A 65 5.44 13.92 3.80
N ILE A 66 6.48 13.52 3.05
CA ILE A 66 6.98 12.13 3.02
C ILE A 66 7.60 11.77 4.37
N PHE A 67 8.41 12.68 4.94
CA PHE A 67 9.08 12.43 6.22
C PHE A 67 8.09 12.33 7.37
N GLU A 68 7.09 13.21 7.40
CA GLU A 68 6.04 13.19 8.42
C GLU A 68 5.28 11.86 8.37
N GLU A 69 4.85 11.44 7.19
CA GLU A 69 4.15 10.17 7.00
C GLU A 69 5.01 8.96 7.40
N ALA A 70 6.29 8.96 7.01
CA ALA A 70 7.23 7.92 7.39
C ALA A 70 7.44 7.83 8.90
N ARG A 71 7.48 8.98 9.61
CA ARG A 71 7.59 9.02 11.07
C ARG A 71 6.31 8.54 11.75
N ILE A 72 5.13 8.96 11.26
CA ILE A 72 3.82 8.50 11.76
C ILE A 72 3.69 6.99 11.65
N GLN A 73 4.12 6.39 10.53
CA GLN A 73 4.13 4.94 10.37
C GLN A 73 5.23 4.22 11.17
N GLU A 74 6.24 4.96 11.66
CA GLU A 74 7.52 4.43 12.11
C GLU A 74 8.22 3.55 11.05
N ALA A 75 8.17 4.00 9.81
CA ALA A 75 8.72 3.27 8.68
C ALA A 75 10.21 2.93 8.90
N LYS A 76 10.60 1.73 8.48
CA LYS A 76 12.00 1.26 8.43
C LYS A 76 12.49 1.07 6.99
N GLY A 77 11.62 1.35 6.02
CA GLY A 77 11.95 1.38 4.62
C GLY A 77 10.83 2.02 3.79
N ALA A 78 11.06 2.19 2.49
CA ALA A 78 10.05 2.63 1.52
C ALA A 78 9.96 1.71 0.30
N GLY A 79 8.74 1.49 -0.20
CA GLY A 79 8.47 0.88 -1.49
C GLY A 79 8.06 1.95 -2.49
N ILE A 80 8.89 2.18 -3.50
CA ILE A 80 8.69 3.23 -4.51
C ILE A 80 7.89 2.65 -5.67
N THR A 81 6.67 3.14 -5.82
CA THR A 81 5.67 2.63 -6.77
C THR A 81 4.98 3.77 -7.52
N GLY A 82 3.99 3.44 -8.34
CA GLY A 82 3.32 4.38 -9.22
C GLY A 82 2.61 3.67 -10.37
N GLY A 83 2.49 4.39 -11.48
CA GLY A 83 2.42 3.80 -12.81
C GLY A 83 3.77 3.15 -13.18
N ASP A 84 4.77 3.98 -13.47
CA ASP A 84 6.19 3.59 -13.43
C ASP A 84 6.99 4.77 -12.84
N PRO A 85 7.63 4.62 -11.66
CA PRO A 85 8.41 5.69 -11.03
C PRO A 85 9.46 6.30 -11.97
N LEU A 86 10.04 5.50 -12.88
CA LEU A 86 11.07 5.99 -13.79
C LEU A 86 10.52 6.98 -14.84
N ALA A 87 9.20 7.08 -15.03
CA ALA A 87 8.57 8.15 -15.81
C ALA A 87 8.80 9.54 -15.19
N ARG A 88 9.21 9.59 -13.92
CA ARG A 88 9.65 10.78 -13.19
C ARG A 88 10.99 10.52 -12.49
N LEU A 89 11.95 9.93 -13.21
CA LEU A 89 13.26 9.53 -12.69
C LEU A 89 13.95 10.57 -11.79
N SER A 90 13.98 11.85 -12.16
CA SER A 90 14.62 12.88 -11.33
C SER A 90 13.95 13.03 -9.95
N ARG A 91 12.61 13.02 -9.91
CA ARG A 91 11.83 13.05 -8.67
C ARG A 91 12.05 11.78 -7.85
N THR A 92 12.08 10.62 -8.51
CA THR A 92 12.37 9.33 -7.86
C THR A 92 13.73 9.34 -7.18
N VAL A 93 14.78 9.78 -7.89
CA VAL A 93 16.15 9.88 -7.38
C VAL A 93 16.24 10.85 -6.21
N GLU A 94 15.57 12.01 -6.31
CA GLU A 94 15.48 12.99 -5.22
C GLU A 94 14.86 12.39 -3.97
N TYR A 95 13.73 11.69 -4.10
CA TYR A 95 13.05 11.05 -2.96
C TYR A 95 13.88 9.92 -2.33
N ILE A 96 14.57 9.10 -3.13
CA ILE A 96 15.46 8.05 -2.60
C ILE A 96 16.57 8.69 -1.75
N LYS A 97 17.25 9.70 -2.29
CA LYS A 97 18.34 10.39 -1.59
C LYS A 97 17.86 11.01 -0.29
N ALA A 98 16.76 11.75 -0.35
CA ALA A 98 16.18 12.40 0.82
C ALA A 98 15.78 11.42 1.92
N LEU A 99 15.19 10.27 1.58
CA LEU A 99 14.87 9.22 2.54
C LEU A 99 16.12 8.59 3.16
N LYS A 100 17.17 8.36 2.37
CA LYS A 100 18.45 7.83 2.87
C LYS A 100 19.20 8.83 3.75
N GLU A 101 19.10 10.12 3.46
CA GLU A 101 19.68 11.20 4.25
C GLU A 101 18.94 11.36 5.59
N GLU A 102 17.60 11.36 5.56
CA GLU A 102 16.76 11.56 6.74
C GLU A 102 16.76 10.34 7.68
N PHE A 103 16.57 9.13 7.14
CA PHE A 103 16.40 7.90 7.95
C PHE A 103 17.64 7.01 7.99
N GLY A 104 18.70 7.41 7.30
CA GLY A 104 20.00 6.75 7.28
C GLY A 104 20.13 5.65 6.22
N LYS A 105 21.39 5.26 5.95
CA LYS A 105 21.75 4.31 4.88
C LYS A 105 21.07 2.94 4.99
N LYS A 106 20.70 2.51 6.21
CA LYS A 106 20.03 1.22 6.48
C LYS A 106 18.52 1.24 6.22
N PHE A 107 17.93 2.41 5.96
CA PHE A 107 16.51 2.52 5.61
C PHE A 107 16.29 1.84 4.26
N HIS A 108 15.66 0.67 4.25
CA HIS A 108 15.60 -0.18 3.07
C HIS A 108 14.63 0.40 2.03
N ILE A 109 15.08 0.63 0.81
CA ILE A 109 14.28 1.19 -0.29
C ILE A 109 14.26 0.18 -1.43
N HIS A 110 13.05 -0.24 -1.81
CA HIS A 110 12.86 -1.01 -3.04
C HIS A 110 12.04 -0.20 -4.05
N LEU A 111 12.22 -0.48 -5.32
CA LEU A 111 11.50 0.19 -6.41
C LEU A 111 10.87 -0.82 -7.37
N TYR A 112 9.64 -0.53 -7.78
CA TYR A 112 8.93 -1.26 -8.83
C TYR A 112 9.11 -0.58 -10.18
N THR A 113 9.43 -1.32 -11.24
CA THR A 113 9.47 -0.78 -12.60
C THR A 113 8.99 -1.80 -13.63
N THR A 114 8.44 -1.30 -14.73
CA THR A 114 8.16 -2.14 -15.92
C THR A 114 9.46 -2.58 -16.60
N GLY A 115 10.55 -1.82 -16.41
CA GLY A 115 11.82 -2.01 -17.10
C GLY A 115 11.93 -1.22 -18.41
N VAL A 116 10.83 -0.68 -18.96
CA VAL A 116 10.87 0.08 -20.22
C VAL A 116 11.80 1.28 -20.14
N LEU A 117 11.73 2.01 -19.02
CA LEU A 117 12.48 3.25 -18.80
C LEU A 117 13.80 3.03 -18.02
N ALA A 118 14.10 1.78 -17.65
CA ALA A 118 15.30 1.41 -16.88
C ALA A 118 16.54 1.25 -17.78
N ASP A 119 16.87 2.27 -18.58
CA ASP A 119 18.15 2.27 -19.28
C ASP A 119 19.34 2.37 -18.31
N GLU A 120 20.55 2.17 -18.82
CA GLU A 120 21.76 2.11 -17.99
C GLU A 120 21.98 3.40 -17.17
N LYS A 121 21.69 4.56 -17.77
CA LYS A 121 21.80 5.85 -17.08
C LYS A 121 20.74 6.02 -16.00
N ALA A 122 19.52 5.53 -16.22
CA ALA A 122 18.48 5.53 -15.20
C ALA A 122 18.85 4.62 -14.02
N LEU A 123 19.36 3.43 -14.31
CA LEU A 123 19.83 2.47 -13.32
C LEU A 123 21.00 3.04 -12.48
N GLU A 124 22.02 3.59 -13.13
CA GLU A 124 23.16 4.24 -12.46
C GLU A 124 22.68 5.33 -11.48
N ARG A 125 21.76 6.21 -11.93
CA ARG A 125 21.21 7.27 -11.07
C ARG A 125 20.43 6.74 -9.87
N LEU A 126 19.71 5.62 -10.01
CA LEU A 126 19.01 4.98 -8.91
C LEU A 126 19.99 4.34 -7.92
N TYR A 127 21.05 3.72 -8.44
CA TYR A 127 22.09 3.08 -7.63
C TYR A 127 22.82 4.12 -6.79
N ASP A 128 23.27 5.20 -7.43
CA ASP A 128 23.93 6.34 -6.78
C ASP A 128 23.05 7.07 -5.78
N ALA A 129 21.72 6.98 -5.93
CA ALA A 129 20.77 7.52 -4.96
C ALA A 129 20.71 6.68 -3.67
N GLY A 130 21.16 5.43 -3.73
CA GLY A 130 21.11 4.47 -2.63
C GLY A 130 19.92 3.50 -2.72
N LEU A 131 19.41 3.18 -3.90
CA LEU A 131 18.40 2.12 -4.03
C LEU A 131 18.99 0.76 -3.60
N ASP A 132 18.30 0.03 -2.71
CA ASP A 132 18.79 -1.27 -2.21
C ASP A 132 18.25 -2.45 -3.00
N GLU A 133 17.04 -2.35 -3.55
CA GLU A 133 16.34 -3.46 -4.20
C GLU A 133 15.51 -2.96 -5.40
N ILE A 134 15.56 -3.65 -6.53
CA ILE A 134 14.78 -3.33 -7.73
C ILE A 134 13.94 -4.53 -8.18
N ARG A 135 12.65 -4.29 -8.41
CA ARG A 135 11.66 -5.29 -8.81
C ARG A 135 11.16 -5.01 -10.22
N PHE A 136 11.41 -5.95 -11.13
CA PHE A 136 10.97 -5.85 -12.51
C PHE A 136 9.62 -6.54 -12.75
N HIS A 137 8.71 -5.82 -13.40
CA HIS A 137 7.40 -6.31 -13.84
C HIS A 137 7.26 -6.14 -15.37
N PRO A 138 7.93 -7.00 -16.16
CA PRO A 138 7.83 -6.94 -17.62
C PRO A 138 6.44 -7.36 -18.11
N ASP A 139 6.16 -7.06 -19.38
CA ASP A 139 4.88 -7.34 -20.02
C ASP A 139 4.74 -8.80 -20.47
N LEU A 140 4.62 -9.71 -19.51
CA LEU A 140 4.49 -11.15 -19.78
C LEU A 140 3.17 -11.55 -20.43
N PHE A 141 2.13 -10.73 -20.26
CA PHE A 141 0.74 -11.15 -20.47
C PHE A 141 0.11 -10.63 -21.76
N GLU A 142 0.82 -9.75 -22.48
CA GLU A 142 0.41 -9.26 -23.79
C GLU A 142 1.23 -9.97 -24.88
N PRO A 143 0.62 -10.84 -25.72
CA PRO A 143 1.34 -11.66 -26.69
C PRO A 143 2.23 -10.88 -27.67
N ASN A 144 1.85 -9.64 -28.01
CA ASN A 144 2.54 -8.78 -28.98
C ASN A 144 3.05 -7.49 -28.34
N SER A 145 3.50 -7.54 -27.09
CA SER A 145 4.03 -6.36 -26.42
C SER A 145 5.25 -5.81 -27.17
N LYS A 146 5.13 -4.57 -27.67
CA LYS A 146 6.24 -3.83 -28.30
C LYS A 146 7.34 -3.43 -27.32
N PHE A 147 7.12 -3.60 -26.03
CA PHE A 147 8.03 -3.20 -24.97
C PHE A 147 8.88 -4.35 -24.43
N PHE A 148 8.36 -5.57 -24.52
CA PHE A 148 8.91 -6.74 -23.83
C PHE A 148 10.41 -6.96 -24.07
N GLN A 149 10.86 -6.87 -25.32
CA GLN A 149 12.29 -7.02 -25.63
C GLN A 149 13.15 -5.98 -24.89
N ARG A 150 12.74 -4.70 -24.93
CA ARG A 150 13.44 -3.61 -24.25
C ARG A 150 13.42 -3.77 -22.73
N GLU A 151 12.30 -4.23 -22.16
CA GLU A 151 12.18 -4.49 -20.72
C GLU A 151 13.19 -5.56 -20.27
N ILE A 152 13.32 -6.66 -21.02
CA ILE A 152 14.27 -7.73 -20.72
C ILE A 152 15.72 -7.28 -20.92
N GLU A 153 16.02 -6.50 -21.97
CA GLU A 153 17.35 -5.93 -22.19
C GLU A 153 17.77 -5.00 -21.05
N ASN A 154 16.86 -4.16 -20.57
CA ASN A 154 17.10 -3.25 -19.47
C ASN A 154 17.21 -3.97 -18.12
N LEU A 155 16.39 -4.99 -17.88
CA LEU A 155 16.53 -5.87 -16.72
C LEU A 155 17.94 -6.46 -16.61
N LYS A 156 18.51 -6.94 -17.73
CA LYS A 156 19.87 -7.50 -17.74
C LYS A 156 20.93 -6.46 -17.34
N LYS A 157 20.76 -5.19 -17.71
CA LYS A 157 21.70 -4.11 -17.33
C LYS A 157 21.69 -3.84 -15.82
N ALA A 158 20.60 -4.13 -15.13
CA ALA A 158 20.53 -3.93 -13.68
C ALA A 158 21.54 -4.79 -12.92
N PHE A 159 21.99 -5.92 -13.49
CA PHE A 159 23.00 -6.79 -12.87
C PHE A 159 24.42 -6.21 -12.86
N ASN A 160 24.65 -5.04 -13.48
CA ASN A 160 25.93 -4.33 -13.39
C ASN A 160 26.13 -3.59 -12.04
N PHE A 161 25.13 -3.61 -11.15
CA PHE A 161 25.12 -2.86 -9.90
C PHE A 161 24.90 -3.78 -8.69
N ASP A 162 25.48 -3.43 -7.54
CA ASP A 162 25.42 -4.21 -6.30
C ASP A 162 24.18 -3.88 -5.47
N TRP A 163 23.02 -4.36 -5.92
CA TRP A 163 21.72 -4.27 -5.24
C TRP A 163 20.96 -5.59 -5.37
N ASP A 164 19.83 -5.70 -4.68
CA ASP A 164 18.98 -6.88 -4.76
C ASP A 164 18.05 -6.78 -5.98
N ILE A 165 18.12 -7.75 -6.89
CA ILE A 165 17.27 -7.79 -8.08
C ILE A 165 16.24 -8.91 -7.94
N GLY A 166 14.99 -8.61 -8.23
CA GLY A 166 13.93 -9.60 -8.30
C GLY A 166 12.87 -9.28 -9.35
N GLY A 167 11.99 -10.25 -9.58
CA GLY A 167 10.76 -10.04 -10.35
C GLY A 167 9.57 -9.78 -9.43
N GLU A 168 8.57 -9.06 -9.93
CA GLU A 168 7.26 -9.03 -9.31
C GLU A 168 6.16 -9.10 -10.37
N VAL A 169 5.27 -10.09 -10.27
CA VAL A 169 4.22 -10.34 -11.26
C VAL A 169 2.94 -10.84 -10.60
N PRO A 170 1.75 -10.56 -11.15
CA PRO A 170 0.51 -11.18 -10.70
C PRO A 170 0.44 -12.65 -11.15
N ALA A 171 -0.16 -13.52 -10.33
CA ALA A 171 -0.56 -14.87 -10.68
C ALA A 171 -1.82 -14.83 -11.56
N ILE A 172 -1.65 -14.55 -12.85
CA ILE A 172 -2.76 -14.54 -13.80
C ILE A 172 -3.02 -15.97 -14.29
N PRO A 173 -4.22 -16.54 -14.07
CA PRO A 173 -4.54 -17.88 -14.55
C PRO A 173 -4.38 -18.00 -16.07
N GLY A 174 -3.73 -19.08 -16.50
CA GLY A 174 -3.41 -19.37 -17.91
C GLY A 174 -2.08 -18.80 -18.41
N PHE A 175 -1.32 -18.10 -17.57
CA PHE A 175 0.00 -17.56 -17.91
C PHE A 175 1.16 -18.16 -17.10
N GLU A 176 0.92 -19.29 -16.44
CA GLU A 176 1.89 -19.96 -15.56
C GLU A 176 3.18 -20.27 -16.30
N GLU A 177 3.10 -20.80 -17.53
CA GLU A 177 4.29 -21.13 -18.34
C GLU A 177 5.13 -19.89 -18.69
N ARG A 178 4.50 -18.73 -18.92
CA ARG A 178 5.25 -17.48 -19.15
C ARG A 178 5.90 -16.97 -17.88
N ILE A 179 5.24 -17.11 -16.73
CA ILE A 179 5.83 -16.74 -15.44
C ILE A 179 6.99 -17.69 -15.09
N LYS A 180 6.85 -19.00 -15.34
CA LYS A 180 7.92 -19.99 -15.17
C LYS A 180 9.12 -19.69 -16.07
N TRP A 181 8.89 -19.34 -17.35
CA TRP A 181 9.96 -18.87 -18.23
C TRP A 181 10.68 -17.64 -17.66
N PHE A 182 9.93 -16.67 -17.14
CA PHE A 182 10.51 -15.47 -16.54
C PHE A 182 11.32 -15.80 -15.28
N ALA A 183 10.83 -16.72 -14.46
CA ALA A 183 11.55 -17.23 -13.31
C ALA A 183 12.87 -17.92 -13.72
N SER A 184 12.87 -18.79 -14.74
CA SER A 184 14.11 -19.38 -15.25
C SER A 184 15.09 -18.33 -15.77
N LEU A 185 14.59 -17.29 -16.45
CA LEU A 185 15.44 -16.19 -16.90
C LEU A 185 16.08 -15.46 -15.72
N LEU A 186 15.28 -15.08 -14.71
CA LEU A 186 15.76 -14.43 -13.49
C LEU A 186 16.81 -15.28 -12.77
N ASP A 187 16.56 -16.58 -12.60
CA ASP A 187 17.48 -17.53 -11.99
C ASP A 187 18.80 -17.61 -12.77
N SER A 188 18.73 -17.70 -14.10
CA SER A 188 19.92 -17.78 -14.96
C SER A 188 20.80 -16.53 -14.92
N LEU A 189 20.22 -15.37 -14.55
CA LEU A 189 20.93 -14.10 -14.41
C LEU A 189 21.44 -13.89 -12.97
N GLY A 190 21.06 -14.73 -12.01
CA GLY A 190 21.43 -14.59 -10.60
C GLY A 190 20.54 -13.64 -9.80
N ALA A 191 19.28 -13.44 -10.20
CA ALA A 191 18.32 -12.69 -9.39
C ALA A 191 18.10 -13.39 -8.04
N LYS A 192 17.65 -12.64 -7.02
CA LYS A 192 17.45 -13.19 -5.67
C LYS A 192 16.06 -13.78 -5.45
N PHE A 193 15.04 -13.24 -6.11
CA PHE A 193 13.65 -13.64 -5.86
C PHE A 193 12.69 -13.36 -7.01
N LEU A 194 11.53 -14.04 -6.98
CA LEU A 194 10.33 -13.70 -7.74
C LEU A 194 9.13 -13.59 -6.78
N ASN A 195 8.59 -12.38 -6.66
CA ASN A 195 7.34 -12.15 -5.95
C ASN A 195 6.16 -12.39 -6.90
N ILE A 196 5.18 -13.11 -6.38
CA ILE A 196 3.95 -13.42 -7.08
C ILE A 196 2.81 -12.84 -6.26
N ASN A 197 2.01 -11.97 -6.86
CA ASN A 197 0.82 -11.42 -6.21
C ASN A 197 -0.41 -12.20 -6.65
N GLU A 198 -1.27 -12.60 -5.72
CA GLU A 198 -2.62 -13.01 -6.07
C GLU A 198 -3.28 -11.88 -6.89
N LEU A 199 -3.90 -12.24 -8.00
CA LEU A 199 -4.52 -11.29 -8.91
C LEU A 199 -5.79 -10.76 -8.25
N GLU A 200 -5.80 -9.44 -8.08
CA GLU A 200 -6.93 -8.73 -7.51
C GLU A 200 -7.63 -7.87 -8.55
N TYR A 201 -8.93 -7.64 -8.33
CA TYR A 201 -9.68 -6.64 -9.06
C TYR A 201 -9.94 -5.41 -8.19
N SER A 202 -10.19 -4.32 -8.89
CA SER A 202 -10.71 -3.05 -8.40
C SER A 202 -11.82 -2.64 -9.36
N GLU A 203 -12.58 -1.61 -9.00
CA GLU A 203 -13.60 -1.03 -9.89
C GLU A 203 -13.02 -0.70 -11.28
N THR A 204 -11.75 -0.29 -11.35
CA THR A 204 -11.13 0.20 -12.59
C THR A 204 -10.72 -0.92 -13.55
N ASN A 205 -10.32 -2.10 -13.06
CA ASN A 205 -9.84 -3.19 -13.90
C ASN A 205 -10.87 -4.33 -14.07
N LEU A 206 -11.93 -4.37 -13.25
CA LEU A 206 -12.89 -5.47 -13.24
C LEU A 206 -13.52 -5.72 -14.61
N ARG A 207 -13.97 -4.67 -15.30
CA ARG A 207 -14.56 -4.81 -16.65
C ARG A 207 -13.59 -5.48 -17.64
N ASN A 208 -12.31 -5.11 -17.60
CA ASN A 208 -11.30 -5.69 -18.47
C ASN A 208 -11.03 -7.16 -18.13
N LEU A 209 -10.99 -7.49 -16.84
CA LEU A 209 -10.83 -8.87 -16.36
C LEU A 209 -12.02 -9.76 -16.78
N LEU A 210 -13.26 -9.30 -16.56
CA LEU A 210 -14.47 -10.01 -16.96
C LEU A 210 -14.53 -10.23 -18.48
N SER A 211 -14.16 -9.23 -19.28
CA SER A 211 -14.13 -9.36 -20.76
C SER A 211 -13.16 -10.43 -21.26
N ARG A 212 -12.20 -10.84 -20.42
CA ARG A 212 -11.20 -11.88 -20.68
C ARG A 212 -11.55 -13.23 -20.04
N GLY A 213 -12.72 -13.34 -19.41
CA GLY A 213 -13.22 -14.58 -18.82
C GLY A 213 -12.77 -14.83 -17.38
N TYR A 214 -12.02 -13.91 -16.76
CA TYR A 214 -11.70 -13.98 -15.34
C TYR A 214 -12.93 -13.66 -14.48
N LYS A 215 -13.00 -14.22 -13.27
CA LYS A 215 -14.14 -14.02 -12.35
C LYS A 215 -13.63 -13.80 -10.92
N PRO A 216 -14.23 -12.88 -10.16
CA PRO A 216 -14.05 -12.79 -8.72
C PRO A 216 -14.32 -14.13 -8.01
N ILE A 217 -13.69 -14.35 -6.86
CA ILE A 217 -14.00 -15.50 -5.99
C ILE A 217 -15.39 -15.34 -5.38
N SER A 218 -15.67 -14.16 -4.84
CA SER A 218 -16.96 -13.74 -4.28
C SER A 218 -17.03 -12.21 -4.26
N ASP A 219 -18.17 -11.66 -3.85
CA ASP A 219 -18.36 -10.20 -3.76
C ASP A 219 -17.61 -9.60 -2.54
N GLU A 220 -17.24 -10.41 -1.55
CA GLU A 220 -16.51 -9.99 -0.35
C GLU A 220 -14.97 -10.06 -0.48
N SER A 221 -14.45 -10.50 -1.63
CA SER A 221 -13.01 -10.68 -1.84
C SER A 221 -12.56 -9.95 -3.10
N SER A 222 -11.46 -9.20 -3.01
CA SER A 222 -10.82 -8.58 -4.18
C SER A 222 -10.15 -9.60 -5.12
N ALA A 223 -10.02 -10.87 -4.73
CA ALA A 223 -9.24 -11.86 -5.47
C ALA A 223 -9.98 -12.50 -6.67
N ILE A 224 -9.21 -12.85 -7.70
CA ILE A 224 -9.67 -13.56 -8.90
C ILE A 224 -9.56 -15.08 -8.72
N LYS A 225 -10.64 -15.79 -9.07
CA LYS A 225 -10.72 -17.25 -9.03
C LYS A 225 -9.61 -17.90 -9.85
N GLY A 226 -8.95 -18.91 -9.27
CA GLY A 226 -7.84 -19.64 -9.90
C GLY A 226 -6.47 -18.99 -9.70
N SER A 227 -6.41 -17.73 -9.22
CA SER A 227 -5.14 -17.01 -9.09
C SER A 227 -4.26 -17.60 -8.00
N LEU A 228 -4.83 -17.93 -6.83
CA LEU A 228 -4.09 -18.57 -5.74
C LEU A 228 -3.50 -19.91 -6.19
N GLU A 229 -4.30 -20.75 -6.84
CA GLU A 229 -3.88 -22.05 -7.37
C GLU A 229 -2.76 -21.90 -8.42
N SER A 230 -2.89 -20.90 -9.30
CA SER A 230 -1.87 -20.57 -10.30
C SER A 230 -0.56 -20.19 -9.60
N GLY A 231 -0.61 -19.29 -8.62
CA GLY A 231 0.55 -18.88 -7.82
C GLY A 231 1.21 -20.05 -7.10
N LEU A 232 0.43 -20.91 -6.44
CA LEU A 232 0.94 -22.10 -5.76
C LEU A 232 1.63 -23.06 -6.73
N SER A 233 1.07 -23.28 -7.91
CA SER A 233 1.67 -24.14 -8.94
C SER A 233 3.03 -23.60 -9.43
N ILE A 234 3.17 -22.27 -9.52
CA ILE A 234 4.42 -21.62 -9.92
C ILE A 234 5.47 -21.76 -8.80
N LEU A 235 5.08 -21.58 -7.53
CA LEU A 235 5.97 -21.79 -6.39
C LEU A 235 6.46 -23.24 -6.31
N GLU A 236 5.56 -24.21 -6.46
CA GLU A 236 5.91 -25.64 -6.42
C GLU A 236 6.87 -26.01 -7.56
N TRP A 237 6.63 -25.48 -8.76
CA TRP A 237 7.54 -25.65 -9.87
C TRP A 237 8.88 -24.98 -9.60
N GLY A 238 8.88 -23.74 -9.11
CA GLY A 238 10.07 -22.93 -8.86
C GLY A 238 11.01 -23.56 -7.84
N GLU A 239 10.46 -24.14 -6.77
CA GLU A 239 11.21 -24.89 -5.76
C GLU A 239 12.00 -26.08 -6.34
N LYS A 240 11.48 -26.73 -7.37
CA LYS A 240 12.10 -27.91 -7.98
C LYS A 240 13.06 -27.57 -9.13
N ASN A 241 12.91 -26.39 -9.74
CA ASN A 241 13.54 -26.07 -11.03
C ASN A 241 14.46 -24.85 -11.00
N THR A 242 14.50 -24.09 -9.90
CA THR A 242 15.31 -22.87 -9.79
C THR A 242 15.95 -22.77 -8.40
N SER A 243 16.92 -21.87 -8.26
CA SER A 243 17.49 -21.47 -6.97
C SER A 243 16.85 -20.20 -6.38
N LEU A 244 15.85 -19.63 -7.05
CA LEU A 244 15.19 -18.40 -6.62
C LEU A 244 14.41 -18.59 -5.32
N ASN A 245 14.35 -17.50 -4.56
CA ASN A 245 13.35 -17.36 -3.51
C ASN A 245 12.02 -16.93 -4.12
N TYR A 246 10.91 -17.41 -3.56
CA TYR A 246 9.57 -17.02 -4.01
C TYR A 246 8.72 -16.56 -2.85
N HIS A 247 7.91 -15.53 -3.09
CA HIS A 247 6.86 -15.11 -2.17
C HIS A 247 5.54 -14.94 -2.90
N LEU A 248 4.54 -15.74 -2.55
CA LEU A 248 3.16 -15.57 -3.02
C LEU A 248 2.39 -14.70 -2.02
N CYS A 249 2.25 -13.41 -2.32
CA CYS A 249 1.48 -12.46 -1.54
C CYS A 249 0.00 -12.57 -1.90
N THR A 250 -0.83 -13.03 -0.96
CA THR A 250 -2.28 -13.16 -1.14
C THR A 250 -2.99 -11.84 -0.88
N ALA A 251 -4.21 -11.70 -1.40
CA ALA A 251 -5.07 -10.55 -1.09
C ALA A 251 -5.32 -10.47 0.43
N LYS A 252 -5.61 -11.63 1.05
CA LYS A 252 -5.81 -11.73 2.51
C LYS A 252 -4.58 -11.29 3.32
N LEU A 253 -3.35 -11.54 2.87
CA LEU A 253 -2.15 -11.03 3.54
C LEU A 253 -2.14 -9.49 3.56
N LYS A 254 -2.48 -8.85 2.43
CA LYS A 254 -2.44 -7.39 2.30
C LYS A 254 -3.43 -6.73 3.26
N ASP A 255 -4.66 -7.21 3.29
CA ASP A 255 -5.73 -6.58 4.08
C ASP A 255 -5.62 -6.96 5.56
N ALA A 256 -5.56 -8.25 5.87
CA ALA A 256 -5.67 -8.72 7.26
C ALA A 256 -4.36 -8.56 8.07
N VAL A 257 -3.22 -8.34 7.40
CA VAL A 257 -1.91 -8.29 8.08
C VAL A 257 -1.14 -7.02 7.73
N GLN A 258 -0.84 -6.76 6.45
CA GLN A 258 0.03 -5.62 6.10
C GLN A 258 -0.63 -4.29 6.45
N LEU A 259 -1.89 -4.11 6.04
CA LEU A 259 -2.67 -2.92 6.36
C LEU A 259 -2.89 -2.81 7.87
N ARG A 260 -3.43 -3.86 8.51
CA ARG A 260 -3.67 -3.89 9.96
C ARG A 260 -2.42 -3.54 10.78
N ASN A 261 -1.27 -4.12 10.46
CA ASN A 261 -0.02 -3.82 11.16
C ASN A 261 0.41 -2.37 10.95
N ARG A 262 0.25 -1.81 9.75
CA ARG A 262 0.52 -0.41 9.48
C ARG A 262 -0.41 0.50 10.29
N LEU A 263 -1.72 0.25 10.27
CA LEU A 263 -2.69 1.06 11.02
C LEU A 263 -2.39 1.03 12.53
N ARG A 264 -2.12 -0.15 13.10
CA ARG A 264 -1.70 -0.28 14.51
C ARG A 264 -0.47 0.53 14.90
N ARG A 265 0.49 0.70 13.98
CA ARG A 265 1.67 1.54 14.22
C ARG A 265 1.30 3.02 14.16
N MET A 266 0.55 3.41 13.13
CA MET A 266 0.10 4.80 12.92
C MET A 266 -0.79 5.28 14.06
N ALA A 267 -1.77 4.47 14.48
CA ALA A 267 -2.73 4.82 15.54
C ALA A 267 -2.04 5.29 16.81
N LYS A 268 -0.95 4.64 17.23
CA LYS A 268 -0.18 5.02 18.42
C LYS A 268 0.44 6.41 18.33
N ASN A 269 0.70 6.89 17.12
CA ASN A 269 1.35 8.17 16.87
C ASN A 269 0.36 9.30 16.54
N VAL A 270 -0.88 8.97 16.18
CA VAL A 270 -1.90 9.97 15.78
C VAL A 270 -3.10 10.03 16.73
N ALA A 271 -3.31 9.02 17.57
CA ALA A 271 -4.41 8.99 18.52
C ALA A 271 -4.34 10.21 19.44
N LYS A 272 -5.48 10.89 19.56
CA LYS A 272 -5.68 11.98 20.51
C LYS A 272 -6.17 11.42 21.85
N PRO A 273 -6.12 12.19 22.94
CA PRO A 273 -6.51 11.71 24.27
C PRO A 273 -7.93 11.13 24.35
N TYR A 274 -8.86 11.61 23.53
CA TYR A 274 -10.25 11.13 23.48
C TYR A 274 -10.47 9.91 22.57
N MET A 275 -9.43 9.44 21.87
CA MET A 275 -9.54 8.34 20.91
C MET A 275 -9.08 7.02 21.53
N GLU A 276 -9.93 6.00 21.43
CA GLU A 276 -9.58 4.62 21.74
C GLU A 276 -8.91 3.97 20.53
N ILE A 277 -7.74 3.34 20.73
CA ILE A 277 -7.11 2.53 19.68
C ILE A 277 -7.68 1.11 19.76
N THR A 278 -8.38 0.68 18.71
CA THR A 278 -8.97 -0.66 18.66
C THR A 278 -7.92 -1.75 18.43
N GLU A 279 -8.33 -3.02 18.56
CA GLU A 279 -7.47 -4.14 18.20
C GLU A 279 -7.05 -4.14 16.73
N ASP A 280 -7.83 -3.55 15.82
CA ASP A 280 -7.49 -3.48 14.39
C ASP A 280 -6.58 -2.29 14.03
N GLY A 281 -6.26 -1.46 15.03
CA GLY A 281 -5.44 -0.27 14.85
C GLY A 281 -6.20 0.89 14.24
N THR A 282 -7.53 0.87 14.32
CA THR A 282 -8.41 2.01 14.03
C THR A 282 -8.62 2.85 15.29
N LEU A 283 -9.26 4.01 15.13
CA LEU A 283 -9.52 4.98 16.18
C LEU A 283 -11.02 5.10 16.41
N ARG A 284 -11.48 4.74 17.60
CA ARG A 284 -12.89 4.79 18.00
C ARG A 284 -13.12 5.92 18.98
N PHE A 285 -14.13 6.75 18.72
CA PHE A 285 -14.46 7.92 19.56
C PHE A 285 -15.89 8.41 19.28
N GLY A 286 -16.43 9.25 20.16
CA GLY A 286 -17.74 9.87 20.01
C GLY A 286 -17.69 11.15 19.19
N ILE A 287 -18.76 11.46 18.47
CA ILE A 287 -18.94 12.74 17.77
C ILE A 287 -20.33 13.33 18.03
N ALA A 288 -20.40 14.66 17.97
CA ALA A 288 -21.64 15.42 17.95
C ALA A 288 -21.68 16.32 16.70
N GLU A 289 -22.80 16.30 16.00
CA GLU A 289 -23.07 17.15 14.84
C GLU A 289 -24.24 18.09 15.14
N TYR A 290 -24.03 19.38 14.84
CA TYR A 290 -25.03 20.44 14.98
C TYR A 290 -24.71 21.59 14.02
N ASP A 291 -25.72 22.39 13.67
CA ASP A 291 -25.56 23.47 12.69
C ASP A 291 -24.58 24.55 13.17
N ASP A 292 -24.65 24.93 14.45
CA ASP A 292 -23.70 25.86 15.08
C ASP A 292 -22.79 25.15 16.08
N LEU A 293 -21.63 24.70 15.61
CA LEU A 293 -20.65 24.01 16.46
C LEU A 293 -20.10 24.88 17.59
N THR A 294 -20.12 26.20 17.45
CA THR A 294 -19.62 27.11 18.50
C THR A 294 -20.62 27.15 19.64
N GLU A 295 -21.90 27.31 19.30
CA GLU A 295 -22.99 27.25 20.27
C GLU A 295 -23.02 25.89 20.99
N LEU A 296 -22.94 24.79 20.24
CA LEU A 296 -22.91 23.46 20.84
C LEU A 296 -21.70 23.30 21.76
N TYR A 297 -20.50 23.70 21.33
CA TYR A 297 -19.30 23.57 22.15
C TYR A 297 -19.40 24.38 23.46
N GLU A 298 -19.91 25.61 23.39
CA GLU A 298 -20.13 26.43 24.59
C GLU A 298 -21.17 25.81 25.53
N PHE A 299 -22.26 25.26 24.98
CA PHE A 299 -23.28 24.56 25.74
C PHE A 299 -22.69 23.33 26.45
N LEU A 300 -21.91 22.50 25.74
CA LEU A 300 -21.30 21.30 26.30
C LEU A 300 -20.37 21.61 27.48
N ILE A 301 -19.63 22.72 27.42
CA ILE A 301 -18.73 23.12 28.51
C ILE A 301 -19.49 23.76 29.67
N LYS A 302 -20.39 24.71 29.39
CA LYS A 302 -21.00 25.55 30.43
C LYS A 302 -22.19 24.89 31.10
N GLU A 303 -23.02 24.20 30.33
CA GLU A 303 -24.30 23.66 30.80
C GLU A 303 -24.20 22.14 31.05
N ALA A 304 -23.54 21.41 30.15
CA ALA A 304 -23.31 19.96 30.33
C ALA A 304 -22.03 19.64 31.14
N GLU A 305 -21.28 20.67 31.56
CA GLU A 305 -20.08 20.57 32.40
C GLU A 305 -19.00 19.59 31.88
N VAL A 306 -18.93 19.39 30.56
CA VAL A 306 -17.91 18.52 29.96
C VAL A 306 -16.54 19.23 29.99
N PRO A 307 -15.47 18.57 30.46
CA PRO A 307 -14.13 19.14 30.46
C PRO A 307 -13.67 19.56 29.05
N GLU A 308 -13.12 20.76 28.92
CA GLU A 308 -12.66 21.33 27.64
C GLU A 308 -11.64 20.40 26.95
N GLU A 309 -10.77 19.76 27.73
CA GLU A 309 -9.74 18.84 27.24
C GLU A 309 -10.29 17.56 26.58
N TRP A 310 -11.57 17.26 26.79
CA TRP A 310 -12.25 16.10 26.19
C TRP A 310 -12.92 16.45 24.87
N LEU A 311 -13.10 17.74 24.56
CA LEU A 311 -13.82 18.19 23.38
C LEU A 311 -12.86 18.76 22.33
N TYR A 312 -13.00 18.31 21.09
CA TYR A 312 -12.24 18.84 19.96
C TYR A 312 -13.17 19.24 18.82
N ILE A 313 -13.20 20.53 18.48
CA ILE A 313 -13.95 20.99 17.31
C ILE A 313 -13.18 20.64 16.04
N ASN A 314 -13.75 19.74 15.24
CA ASN A 314 -13.27 19.43 13.90
C ASN A 314 -14.04 20.25 12.86
N TRP A 315 -13.52 21.42 12.52
CA TRP A 315 -14.12 22.34 11.54
C TRP A 315 -14.20 21.75 10.12
N GLU A 316 -13.25 20.88 9.75
CA GLU A 316 -13.21 20.28 8.41
C GLU A 316 -14.34 19.27 8.23
N LYS A 317 -14.55 18.40 9.23
CA LYS A 317 -15.64 17.42 9.24
C LYS A 317 -16.94 17.95 9.85
N LYS A 318 -16.97 19.22 10.27
CA LYS A 318 -18.12 19.92 10.87
C LYS A 318 -18.76 19.17 12.05
N ARG A 319 -17.95 18.77 13.02
CA ARG A 319 -18.39 18.01 14.20
C ARG A 319 -17.50 18.28 15.41
N ILE A 320 -18.01 18.01 16.61
CA ILE A 320 -17.22 17.96 17.85
C ILE A 320 -16.85 16.51 18.09
N GLU A 321 -15.58 16.23 18.40
CA GLU A 321 -15.06 14.89 18.71
C GLU A 321 -14.79 14.79 20.22
N MET A 322 -15.10 13.64 20.83
CA MET A 322 -15.07 13.42 22.27
C MET A 322 -14.89 11.93 22.65
N PRO A 323 -14.63 11.57 23.92
CA PRO A 323 -14.65 10.18 24.36
C PRO A 323 -16.01 9.53 24.11
N VAL A 324 -16.02 8.20 23.93
CA VAL A 324 -17.25 7.46 23.62
C VAL A 324 -18.26 7.59 24.75
N GLU A 325 -17.78 7.46 25.99
CA GLU A 325 -18.60 7.51 27.20
C GLU A 325 -19.30 8.87 27.33
N VAL A 326 -18.61 9.95 26.96
CA VAL A 326 -19.17 11.31 26.96
C VAL A 326 -20.27 11.43 25.91
N ALA A 327 -20.07 10.91 24.70
CA ALA A 327 -21.09 10.95 23.66
C ALA A 327 -22.34 10.15 24.03
N GLU A 328 -22.19 8.98 24.66
CA GLU A 328 -23.29 8.16 25.16
C GLU A 328 -24.10 8.90 26.24
N GLU A 329 -23.44 9.48 27.24
CA GLU A 329 -24.11 10.25 28.30
C GLU A 329 -24.84 11.48 27.76
N LEU A 330 -24.23 12.21 26.82
CA LEU A 330 -24.84 13.40 26.22
C LEU A 330 -26.02 13.07 25.30
N ALA A 331 -25.97 11.94 24.59
CA ALA A 331 -27.06 11.50 23.73
C ALA A 331 -28.34 11.21 24.52
N ASP A 332 -28.21 10.68 25.74
CA ASP A 332 -29.33 10.44 26.65
C ASP A 332 -29.84 11.72 27.34
N ALA A 333 -28.95 12.70 27.57
CA ALA A 333 -29.26 13.90 28.34
C ALA A 333 -29.74 15.10 27.50
N ILE A 334 -29.27 15.22 26.25
CA ILE A 334 -29.58 16.36 25.39
C ILE A 334 -30.75 16.01 24.47
N GLU A 335 -31.89 16.65 24.73
CA GLU A 335 -33.02 16.66 23.80
C GLU A 335 -32.85 17.77 22.75
N GLY A 336 -33.14 17.47 21.48
CA GLY A 336 -33.12 18.47 20.41
C GLY A 336 -32.57 17.94 19.09
N ASP A 337 -32.05 18.84 18.26
CA ASP A 337 -31.54 18.54 16.91
C ASP A 337 -30.06 18.09 16.88
N VAL A 338 -29.41 17.98 18.04
CA VAL A 338 -28.02 17.53 18.15
C VAL A 338 -27.94 16.03 17.93
N LYS A 339 -27.10 15.61 16.98
CA LYS A 339 -26.95 14.19 16.64
C LYS A 339 -25.64 13.64 17.16
N PHE A 340 -25.73 12.56 17.92
CA PHE A 340 -24.59 11.88 18.50
C PHE A 340 -24.31 10.57 17.79
N TYR A 341 -23.03 10.28 17.58
CA TYR A 341 -22.59 9.03 16.98
C TYR A 341 -21.34 8.51 17.67
N ILE A 342 -21.17 7.20 17.63
CA ILE A 342 -19.86 6.56 17.78
C ILE A 342 -19.32 6.34 16.37
N VAL A 343 -18.08 6.79 16.13
CA VAL A 343 -17.39 6.56 14.86
C VAL A 343 -16.11 5.80 15.07
N GLU A 344 -15.74 5.02 14.06
CA GLU A 344 -14.45 4.38 13.95
C GLU A 344 -13.76 4.84 12.66
N GLU A 345 -12.51 5.29 12.77
CA GLU A 345 -11.74 5.82 11.65
C GLU A 345 -10.38 5.17 11.51
N TYR A 346 -9.87 5.12 10.27
CA TYR A 346 -8.47 4.80 10.04
C TYR A 346 -7.54 5.91 10.59
N PRO A 347 -6.40 5.55 11.19
CA PRO A 347 -5.36 6.49 11.63
C PRO A 347 -4.53 7.05 10.45
N THR A 348 -5.12 7.13 9.26
CA THR A 348 -4.48 7.62 8.03
C THR A 348 -4.74 9.11 7.85
N TRP A 349 -4.01 9.73 6.92
CA TRP A 349 -4.12 11.18 6.65
C TRP A 349 -5.55 11.63 6.31
N ASP A 350 -6.29 10.81 5.57
CA ASP A 350 -7.66 11.08 5.13
C ASP A 350 -8.74 10.71 6.17
N ARG A 351 -8.36 10.06 7.28
CA ARG A 351 -9.25 9.65 8.39
C ARG A 351 -10.55 9.00 7.87
N VAL A 352 -10.41 7.97 7.03
CA VAL A 352 -11.56 7.25 6.46
C VAL A 352 -12.41 6.68 7.59
N GLU A 353 -13.70 7.01 7.60
CA GLU A 353 -14.68 6.45 8.52
C GLU A 353 -15.09 5.05 8.03
N VAL A 354 -14.90 4.05 8.89
CA VAL A 354 -15.20 2.63 8.60
C VAL A 354 -16.45 2.15 9.30
N GLU A 355 -16.84 2.80 10.40
CA GLU A 355 -18.07 2.52 11.12
C GLU A 355 -18.66 3.81 11.67
N ARG A 356 -20.00 3.87 11.69
CA ARG A 356 -20.78 4.95 12.29
C ARG A 356 -22.06 4.38 12.90
N ILE A 357 -22.22 4.58 14.20
CA ILE A 357 -23.34 4.07 14.98
C ILE A 357 -24.09 5.28 15.56
N PRO A 358 -25.37 5.51 15.21
CA PRO A 358 -26.17 6.56 15.81
C PRO A 358 -26.48 6.23 17.27
N LEU A 359 -26.44 7.26 18.12
CA LEU A 359 -26.84 7.17 19.53
C LEU A 359 -28.25 7.73 19.77
N ASN A 360 -28.72 8.68 18.94
CA ASN A 360 -30.06 9.26 19.00
C ASN A 360 -30.68 9.56 17.63
#